data_AF-A0A6A6BFB7-F1
#
_entry.id   AF-A0A6A6BFB7-F1
#
_cell.length_a   1.000
_cell.length_b   1.000
_cell.length_c   1.000
_cell.angle_alpha   90.00
_cell.angle_beta   90.00
_cell.angle_gamma   90.00
#
_symmetry.space_group_name_H-M   'P 1'
#
loop_
_entity.id
_entity.type
_entity.pdbx_description
1 polymer ?
#
loop_
_entity_poly.entity_id
_entity_poly.type
_entity_poly.pdbx_seq_one_letter_code
_entity_poly.pdbx_strand_id
1 'polypeptide(L)'
;MSFQTTPANSSRVTKPAHRRNTPLRRSTSSPFAANPRTKPGANATRTKPTAAANDSLYNEPLDDTGVVATLATDLELRDVPLFMRNIQSRMFSAVPERASGMNGQRTAEVLNFRISLPPVVSIAHVHALSKSPTVTEREIAELVRKGILRKVVVPGYGVGSAAVGEGLVLVSEWERMVKAHAGLDEDVKKKYISLLHAQPTTPTVSAAQLTKEELAALCSAGFLTGISLLTGNAEIFSRPGAASLGSMSSVAAVGSRSVSGSLDAVGGADAFTTSGASGGGQLYNASQKRPSGGMYSFALPNMGPYLGLLTSARTHLLSLLSKTSRFREAPMALLKERWDGGIAGTDSGTQARRARGDFVGVLPGRTKKWKTFHGVSFEWVLEECVGSGLVELFQTRSVGVGVRAT
;
A
#
# COMPACT_ATOMS: atom_id res chain seq x y z
N MET A 1 58.72 -0.49 40.68
CA MET A 1 59.30 -1.81 40.94
C MET A 1 58.25 -2.85 40.54
N SER A 2 58.13 -3.25 39.27
CA SER A 2 58.88 -4.32 38.57
C SER A 2 58.51 -5.76 38.96
N PHE A 3 57.77 -6.43 38.04
CA PHE A 3 57.77 -7.85 37.54
C PHE A 3 58.05 -9.04 38.50
N GLN A 4 57.45 -10.25 38.42
CA GLN A 4 57.38 -11.20 37.28
C GLN A 4 56.51 -12.48 37.59
N THR A 5 55.72 -12.95 36.60
CA THR A 5 55.42 -14.32 36.05
C THR A 5 55.15 -15.62 36.88
N THR A 6 53.96 -16.25 36.62
CA THR A 6 53.54 -17.68 36.26
C THR A 6 54.25 -18.96 36.82
N PRO A 7 53.77 -20.24 36.65
CA PRO A 7 52.48 -20.87 36.19
C PRO A 7 51.98 -22.10 37.04
N ALA A 8 50.82 -22.70 36.69
CA ALA A 8 50.47 -24.12 37.00
C ALA A 8 49.50 -24.67 35.91
N ASN A 9 49.92 -25.66 35.08
CA ASN A 9 49.59 -27.11 35.10
C ASN A 9 48.09 -27.46 34.92
N SER A 10 47.62 -28.43 34.12
CA SER A 10 48.23 -29.49 33.31
C SER A 10 47.14 -30.07 32.35
N SER A 11 47.49 -30.43 31.11
CA SER A 11 47.69 -31.80 30.56
C SER A 11 46.49 -32.46 29.86
N ARG A 12 46.81 -32.93 28.64
CA ARG A 12 45.99 -33.50 27.56
C ARG A 12 46.37 -34.97 27.41
N VAL A 13 45.43 -35.93 27.38
CA VAL A 13 45.69 -37.27 26.79
C VAL A 13 44.43 -37.88 26.14
N THR A 14 44.73 -38.65 25.09
CA THR A 14 44.02 -39.29 23.98
C THR A 14 43.09 -40.49 24.28
N LYS A 15 42.17 -40.76 23.33
CA LYS A 15 41.33 -41.97 23.17
C LYS A 15 42.16 -43.24 22.89
N PRO A 16 41.58 -44.44 23.12
CA PRO A 16 41.83 -45.60 22.27
C PRO A 16 40.54 -46.21 21.68
N ALA A 17 40.73 -46.99 20.61
CA ALA A 17 39.69 -47.65 19.82
C ALA A 17 39.62 -49.17 20.05
N HIS A 18 38.40 -49.71 19.89
CA HIS A 18 38.01 -51.02 19.34
C HIS A 18 38.36 -52.33 20.07
N ARG A 19 37.34 -53.07 20.54
CA ARG A 19 37.32 -54.56 20.54
C ARG A 19 35.91 -55.11 20.26
N ARG A 20 35.88 -56.11 19.37
CA ARG A 20 34.76 -57.01 19.05
C ARG A 20 34.42 -57.90 20.25
N ASN A 21 33.15 -58.28 20.41
CA ASN A 21 32.69 -59.64 20.74
C ASN A 21 31.15 -59.72 20.79
N THR A 22 30.57 -60.60 19.98
CA THR A 22 29.27 -61.29 20.17
C THR A 22 29.54 -62.69 20.77
N PRO A 23 28.56 -63.52 21.20
CA PRO A 23 27.10 -63.35 21.27
C PRO A 23 26.48 -63.80 22.64
N LEU A 24 25.34 -63.24 23.05
CA LEU A 24 24.43 -63.92 23.99
C LEU A 24 22.97 -63.74 23.55
N ARG A 25 22.36 -64.88 23.19
CA ARG A 25 20.94 -65.07 22.94
C ARG A 25 20.13 -64.69 24.18
N ARG A 26 19.17 -63.79 24.03
CA ARG A 26 17.92 -63.86 24.79
C ARG A 26 16.75 -63.38 23.94
N SER A 27 15.86 -64.32 23.69
CA SER A 27 14.55 -64.18 23.09
C SER A 27 13.64 -63.33 23.97
N THR A 28 13.18 -62.19 23.45
CA THR A 28 11.95 -61.54 23.90
C THR A 28 11.13 -61.14 22.68
N SER A 29 9.92 -61.69 22.62
CA SER A 29 8.92 -61.55 21.58
C SER A 29 8.35 -60.13 21.56
N SER A 30 8.40 -59.45 20.41
CA SER A 30 7.69 -58.19 20.20
C SER A 30 6.32 -58.48 19.55
N PRO A 31 5.23 -57.79 19.94
CA PRO A 31 3.87 -58.08 19.51
C PRO A 31 3.51 -57.49 18.13
N PHE A 32 4.50 -57.08 17.32
CA PHE A 32 4.27 -56.48 16.00
C PHE A 32 4.74 -57.35 14.82
N ALA A 33 5.02 -58.64 15.06
CA ALA A 33 5.52 -59.57 14.05
C ALA A 33 4.43 -60.14 13.10
N ALA A 34 3.16 -59.76 13.25
CA ALA A 34 2.04 -60.32 12.47
C ALA A 34 1.51 -59.40 11.35
N ASN A 35 2.19 -58.32 10.99
CA ASN A 35 1.79 -57.52 9.82
C ASN A 35 2.57 -57.94 8.56
N PRO A 36 1.90 -58.35 7.47
CA PRO A 36 2.56 -58.82 6.26
C PRO A 36 3.38 -57.70 5.61
N ARG A 37 4.69 -57.92 5.45
CA ARG A 37 5.59 -57.06 4.66
C ARG A 37 5.32 -57.29 3.17
N THR A 38 4.65 -56.35 2.52
CA THR A 38 4.59 -56.27 1.05
C THR A 38 5.93 -55.77 0.50
N LYS A 39 6.53 -56.54 -0.43
CA LYS A 39 7.79 -56.22 -1.12
C LYS A 39 7.69 -54.89 -1.89
N PRO A 40 8.77 -54.07 -1.94
CA PRO A 40 8.84 -52.92 -2.83
C PRO A 40 9.27 -53.39 -4.22
N GLY A 41 8.41 -53.22 -5.23
CA GLY A 41 8.77 -53.50 -6.62
C GLY A 41 7.61 -54.02 -7.46
N ALA A 42 6.64 -53.16 -7.76
CA ALA A 42 5.83 -53.21 -8.98
C ALA A 42 5.11 -51.86 -9.11
N ASN A 43 5.17 -51.29 -10.31
CA ASN A 43 4.56 -50.02 -10.70
C ASN A 43 3.08 -49.96 -10.34
N ALA A 44 2.76 -49.28 -9.24
CA ALA A 44 1.48 -48.61 -9.07
C ALA A 44 1.83 -47.12 -9.02
N THR A 45 1.42 -46.39 -10.05
CA THR A 45 1.47 -44.93 -10.15
C THR A 45 0.65 -44.33 -9.02
N ARG A 46 1.26 -44.28 -7.83
CA ARG A 46 0.79 -43.53 -6.69
C ARG A 46 1.21 -42.09 -6.94
N THR A 47 0.32 -41.34 -7.58
CA THR A 47 0.38 -39.88 -7.62
C THR A 47 0.62 -39.39 -6.20
N LYS A 48 1.84 -38.91 -5.96
CA LYS A 48 2.07 -37.97 -4.85
C LYS A 48 1.05 -36.85 -5.07
N PRO A 49 0.31 -36.39 -4.05
CA PRO A 49 -0.31 -35.09 -4.14
C PRO A 49 0.85 -34.09 -4.11
N THR A 50 1.41 -33.84 -5.28
CA THR A 50 2.24 -32.68 -5.52
C THR A 50 1.38 -31.48 -5.18
N ALA A 51 1.93 -30.50 -4.46
CA ALA A 51 1.31 -29.19 -4.28
C ALA A 51 0.84 -28.55 -5.63
N ALA A 52 1.34 -29.05 -6.77
CA ALA A 52 0.90 -28.73 -8.12
C ALA A 52 -0.55 -29.13 -8.46
N ALA A 53 -1.22 -30.03 -7.72
CA ALA A 53 -2.62 -30.39 -8.01
C ALA A 53 -3.61 -29.29 -7.58
N ASN A 54 -3.22 -28.41 -6.64
CA ASN A 54 -4.01 -27.22 -6.31
C ASN A 54 -3.76 -26.07 -7.28
N ASP A 55 -2.59 -26.02 -7.92
CA ASP A 55 -2.30 -24.99 -8.94
C ASP A 55 -2.99 -25.28 -10.27
N SER A 56 -3.36 -26.53 -10.58
CA SER A 56 -4.14 -26.85 -11.78
C SER A 56 -5.58 -26.36 -11.74
N LEU A 57 -6.16 -26.17 -10.55
CA LEU A 57 -7.54 -25.70 -10.39
C LEU A 57 -7.72 -24.22 -10.80
N TYR A 58 -6.63 -23.46 -10.86
CA TYR A 58 -6.62 -22.02 -11.20
C TYR A 58 -6.03 -21.75 -12.59
N ASN A 59 -5.88 -22.79 -13.41
CA ASN A 59 -5.45 -22.68 -14.81
C ASN A 59 -6.61 -22.49 -15.78
N GLU A 60 -7.85 -22.49 -15.30
CA GLU A 60 -9.04 -22.15 -16.07
C GLU A 60 -9.56 -20.76 -15.64
N PRO A 61 -10.11 -19.97 -16.58
CA PRO A 61 -10.73 -18.69 -16.25
C PRO A 61 -11.97 -18.91 -15.38
N LEU A 62 -12.29 -17.94 -14.52
CA LEU A 62 -13.51 -18.03 -13.72
C LEU A 62 -14.73 -17.72 -14.59
N ASP A 63 -15.83 -18.43 -14.33
CA ASP A 63 -17.11 -18.12 -14.98
C ASP A 63 -17.56 -16.70 -14.63
N ASP A 64 -17.65 -15.82 -15.64
CA ASP A 64 -18.16 -14.46 -15.50
C ASP A 64 -19.67 -14.42 -15.78
N THR A 65 -20.46 -14.06 -14.77
CA THR A 65 -21.91 -13.91 -14.90
C THR A 65 -22.39 -12.47 -14.78
N GLY A 66 -21.47 -11.50 -14.65
CA GLY A 66 -21.82 -10.09 -14.59
C GLY A 66 -20.93 -9.29 -13.64
N VAL A 67 -20.79 -8.01 -13.95
CA VAL A 67 -19.94 -7.05 -13.24
C VAL A 67 -20.61 -6.59 -11.95
N VAL A 68 -19.85 -6.56 -10.85
CA VAL A 68 -20.28 -5.96 -9.59
C VAL A 68 -19.94 -4.47 -9.61
N ALA A 69 -20.95 -3.64 -9.84
CA ALA A 69 -20.79 -2.20 -10.05
C ALA A 69 -20.49 -1.41 -8.75
N THR A 70 -20.85 -1.93 -7.57
CA THR A 70 -20.70 -1.18 -6.30
C THR A 70 -20.39 -2.11 -5.15
N LEU A 71 -19.41 -1.72 -4.31
CA LEU A 71 -18.97 -2.46 -3.12
C LEU A 71 -19.69 -2.06 -1.83
N ALA A 72 -20.55 -1.04 -1.86
CA ALA A 72 -21.34 -0.63 -0.70
C ALA A 72 -22.26 -1.77 -0.25
N THR A 73 -21.91 -2.38 0.86
CA THR A 73 -22.72 -3.39 1.55
C THR A 73 -23.78 -2.76 2.48
N ASP A 74 -23.61 -1.49 2.82
CA ASP A 74 -24.43 -0.76 3.78
C ASP A 74 -25.35 0.25 3.08
N LEU A 75 -26.66 0.10 3.30
CA LEU A 75 -27.71 0.94 2.73
C LEU A 75 -27.76 2.35 3.35
N GLU A 76 -27.08 2.56 4.47
CA GLU A 76 -27.02 3.85 5.16
C GLU A 76 -26.01 4.82 4.52
N LEU A 77 -25.07 4.32 3.72
CA LEU A 77 -24.06 5.13 3.06
C LEU A 77 -24.68 5.91 1.88
N ARG A 78 -24.97 7.20 2.10
CA ARG A 78 -25.67 8.05 1.13
C ARG A 78 -24.85 9.23 0.60
N ASP A 79 -24.05 9.84 1.46
CA ASP A 79 -23.32 11.08 1.20
C ASP A 79 -21.80 10.90 1.30
N VAL A 80 -21.07 11.78 0.61
CA VAL A 80 -19.59 11.73 0.54
C VAL A 80 -18.92 11.80 1.91
N PRO A 81 -19.33 12.69 2.85
CA PRO A 81 -18.75 12.70 4.19
C PRO A 81 -18.91 11.38 4.94
N LEU A 82 -20.04 10.68 4.76
CA LEU A 82 -20.27 9.40 5.38
C LEU A 82 -19.44 8.29 4.72
N PHE A 83 -19.30 8.30 3.39
CA PHE A 83 -18.33 7.42 2.71
C PHE A 83 -16.93 7.62 3.29
N MET A 84 -16.46 8.87 3.39
CA MET A 84 -15.12 9.17 3.91
C MET A 84 -14.91 8.67 5.34
N ARG A 85 -15.86 8.91 6.24
CA ARG A 85 -15.80 8.42 7.63
C ARG A 85 -15.77 6.90 7.70
N ASN A 86 -16.59 6.25 6.88
CA ASN A 86 -16.66 4.79 6.81
C ASN A 86 -15.36 4.17 6.25
N ILE A 87 -14.77 4.78 5.22
CA ILE A 87 -13.48 4.36 4.65
C ILE A 87 -12.36 4.48 5.70
N GLN A 88 -12.32 5.59 6.44
CA GLN A 88 -11.33 5.80 7.49
C GLN A 88 -11.47 4.81 8.65
N SER A 89 -12.70 4.50 9.08
CA SER A 89 -12.93 3.57 10.19
C SER A 89 -12.58 2.12 9.85
N ARG A 90 -12.73 1.71 8.57
CA ARG A 90 -12.43 0.34 8.11
C ARG A 90 -11.00 0.14 7.59
N MET A 91 -10.18 1.19 7.53
CA MET A 91 -8.84 1.14 6.93
C MET A 91 -7.94 0.06 7.56
N PHE A 92 -8.04 -0.11 8.88
CA PHE A 92 -7.18 -1.00 9.62
C PHE A 92 -7.96 -2.10 10.34
N SER A 93 -7.43 -3.32 10.31
CA SER A 93 -7.87 -4.40 11.18
C SER A 93 -7.46 -4.14 12.64
N ALA A 94 -8.25 -4.69 13.57
CA ALA A 94 -7.93 -4.71 14.99
C ALA A 94 -6.56 -5.36 15.23
N VAL A 95 -5.77 -4.78 16.14
CA VAL A 95 -4.44 -5.29 16.49
C VAL A 95 -4.60 -6.70 17.05
N PRO A 96 -3.80 -7.70 16.62
CA PRO A 96 -3.97 -9.07 17.07
C PRO A 96 -3.69 -9.19 18.56
N GLU A 97 -4.38 -10.13 19.22
CA GLU A 97 -4.27 -10.35 20.66
C GLU A 97 -2.85 -10.76 21.11
N ARG A 98 -2.63 -10.72 22.43
CA ARG A 98 -1.36 -11.15 23.05
C ARG A 98 -1.06 -12.61 22.65
N ALA A 99 0.22 -12.90 22.37
CA ALA A 99 0.73 -14.18 21.82
C ALA A 99 0.49 -14.44 20.31
N SER A 100 0.03 -13.44 19.55
CA SER A 100 -0.04 -13.48 18.08
C SER A 100 1.31 -13.41 17.35
N GLY A 101 2.43 -13.36 18.07
CA GLY A 101 3.78 -13.24 17.51
C GLY A 101 4.24 -11.79 17.22
N MET A 102 3.49 -10.78 17.67
CA MET A 102 3.88 -9.36 17.61
C MET A 102 4.52 -8.93 18.94
N ASN A 103 5.71 -8.31 18.87
CA ASN A 103 6.37 -7.71 20.03
C ASN A 103 5.71 -6.37 20.39
N GLY A 104 5.75 -5.96 21.67
CA GLY A 104 5.21 -4.70 22.15
C GLY A 104 5.78 -3.47 21.43
N GLN A 105 7.07 -3.48 21.08
CA GLN A 105 7.68 -2.44 20.24
C GLN A 105 7.00 -2.34 18.88
N ARG A 106 6.76 -3.48 18.23
CA ARG A 106 6.08 -3.51 16.94
C ARG A 106 4.62 -3.06 17.04
N THR A 107 3.95 -3.41 18.13
CA THR A 107 2.60 -2.90 18.41
C THR A 107 2.59 -1.37 18.53
N ALA A 108 3.54 -0.80 19.28
CA ALA A 108 3.67 0.65 19.41
C ALA A 108 3.99 1.34 18.08
N GLU A 109 4.89 0.78 17.27
CA GLU A 109 5.17 1.27 15.92
C GLU A 109 3.91 1.30 15.04
N VAL A 110 3.12 0.22 15.05
CA VAL A 110 1.88 0.14 14.27
C VAL A 110 0.87 1.19 14.74
N LEU A 111 0.68 1.33 16.05
CA LEU A 111 -0.27 2.32 16.60
C LEU A 111 0.18 3.75 16.30
N ASN A 112 1.46 4.07 16.48
CA ASN A 112 2.02 5.38 16.18
C ASN A 112 1.92 5.72 14.69
N PHE A 113 2.20 4.74 13.82
CA PHE A 113 2.04 4.91 12.37
C PHE A 113 0.58 5.20 12.01
N ARG A 114 -0.39 4.47 12.58
CA ARG A 114 -1.81 4.68 12.32
C ARG A 114 -2.29 6.06 12.77
N ILE A 115 -1.87 6.50 13.95
CA ILE A 115 -2.25 7.82 14.51
C ILE A 115 -1.62 8.96 13.71
N SER A 116 -0.44 8.75 13.13
CA SER A 116 0.26 9.79 12.37
C SER A 116 -0.26 9.97 10.94
N LEU A 117 -1.10 9.07 10.43
CA LEU A 117 -1.65 9.20 9.09
C LEU A 117 -2.62 10.38 8.97
N PRO A 118 -2.60 11.12 7.84
CA PRO A 118 -3.54 12.18 7.59
C PRO A 118 -4.96 11.59 7.36
N PRO A 119 -6.02 12.32 7.73
CA PRO A 119 -7.42 11.92 7.52
C PRO A 119 -7.84 12.19 6.06
N VAL A 120 -7.06 11.65 5.12
CA VAL A 120 -7.30 11.76 3.68
C VAL A 120 -7.91 10.47 3.16
N VAL A 121 -8.83 10.61 2.23
CA VAL A 121 -9.46 9.52 1.50
C VAL A 121 -9.26 9.78 0.01
N SER A 122 -8.74 8.81 -0.73
CA SER A 122 -8.66 8.94 -2.19
C SER A 122 -10.06 8.94 -2.81
N ILE A 123 -10.21 9.64 -3.93
CA ILE A 123 -11.48 9.67 -4.68
C ILE A 123 -11.85 8.26 -5.18
N ALA A 124 -10.84 7.43 -5.47
CA ALA A 124 -11.02 6.03 -5.84
C ALA A 124 -11.85 5.25 -4.79
N HIS A 125 -11.51 5.27 -3.50
CA HIS A 125 -12.34 4.63 -2.48
C HIS A 125 -13.80 5.13 -2.49
N VAL A 126 -14.00 6.45 -2.66
CA VAL A 126 -15.35 7.03 -2.69
C VAL A 126 -16.14 6.51 -3.90
N HIS A 127 -15.50 6.41 -5.07
CA HIS A 127 -16.12 5.83 -6.26
C HIS A 127 -16.44 4.35 -6.12
N ALA A 128 -15.60 3.57 -5.45
CA ALA A 128 -15.85 2.15 -5.23
C ALA A 128 -17.11 1.88 -4.39
N LEU A 129 -17.42 2.78 -3.45
CA LEU A 129 -18.62 2.72 -2.62
C LEU A 129 -19.83 3.41 -3.25
N SER A 130 -19.62 4.32 -4.20
CA SER A 130 -20.71 5.02 -4.86
C SER A 130 -21.42 4.14 -5.89
N LYS A 131 -22.76 4.28 -5.95
CA LYS A 131 -23.58 3.69 -7.01
C LYS A 131 -23.44 4.41 -8.34
N SER A 132 -23.09 5.70 -8.32
CA SER A 132 -22.99 6.54 -9.52
C SER A 132 -21.84 7.53 -9.37
N PRO A 133 -20.69 7.27 -10.03
CA PRO A 133 -19.53 8.15 -9.99
C PRO A 133 -19.87 9.60 -10.39
N THR A 134 -20.73 9.79 -11.39
CA THR A 134 -21.15 11.12 -11.85
C THR A 134 -21.94 11.92 -10.83
N VAL A 135 -22.80 11.26 -10.03
CA VAL A 135 -23.55 11.93 -8.97
C VAL A 135 -22.61 12.31 -7.83
N THR A 136 -21.70 11.40 -7.48
CA THR A 136 -20.68 11.62 -6.45
C THR A 136 -19.73 12.75 -6.81
N GLU A 137 -19.27 12.86 -8.05
CA GLU A 137 -18.43 13.97 -8.48
C GLU A 137 -19.16 15.33 -8.38
N ARG A 138 -20.46 15.37 -8.73
CA ARG A 138 -21.28 16.58 -8.57
C ARG A 138 -21.40 16.96 -7.09
N GLU A 139 -21.63 15.99 -6.22
CA GLU A 139 -21.71 16.19 -4.77
C GLU A 139 -20.36 16.67 -4.21
N ILE A 140 -19.24 16.04 -4.60
CA ILE A 140 -17.89 16.47 -4.23
C ILE A 140 -17.68 17.93 -4.63
N ALA A 141 -17.99 18.30 -5.88
CA ALA A 141 -17.83 19.67 -6.36
C ALA A 141 -18.70 20.68 -5.59
N GLU A 142 -19.91 20.29 -5.19
CA GLU A 142 -20.78 21.12 -4.36
C GLU A 142 -20.23 21.30 -2.95
N LEU A 143 -19.77 20.23 -2.30
CA LEU A 143 -19.20 20.26 -0.96
C LEU A 143 -17.87 21.01 -0.90
N VAL A 144 -17.05 20.91 -1.96
CA VAL A 144 -15.83 21.71 -2.10
C VAL A 144 -16.17 23.19 -2.27
N ARG A 145 -17.18 23.54 -3.09
CA ARG A 145 -17.63 24.93 -3.24
C ARG A 145 -18.17 25.52 -1.94
N LYS A 146 -18.88 24.70 -1.14
CA LYS A 146 -19.37 25.08 0.20
C LYS A 146 -18.25 25.17 1.25
N GLY A 147 -17.03 24.74 0.95
CA GLY A 147 -15.91 24.72 1.89
C GLY A 147 -16.04 23.65 2.98
N ILE A 148 -16.86 22.61 2.77
CA ILE A 148 -17.00 21.47 3.69
C ILE A 148 -15.89 20.45 3.43
N LEU A 149 -15.59 20.22 2.14
CA LEU A 149 -14.51 19.36 1.67
C LEU A 149 -13.41 20.19 1.03
N ARG A 150 -12.19 19.66 1.08
CA ARG A 150 -11.07 20.16 0.29
C ARG A 150 -10.46 19.03 -0.51
N LYS A 151 -10.15 19.32 -1.77
CA LYS A 151 -9.42 18.43 -2.66
C LYS A 151 -7.92 18.69 -2.51
N VAL A 152 -7.16 17.65 -2.23
CA VAL A 152 -5.70 17.67 -2.12
C VAL A 152 -5.14 16.95 -3.33
N VAL A 153 -4.47 17.70 -4.20
CA VAL A 153 -3.78 17.15 -5.37
C VAL A 153 -2.45 16.58 -4.90
N VAL A 154 -2.16 15.36 -5.31
CA VAL A 154 -0.92 14.66 -4.97
C VAL A 154 -0.08 14.51 -6.24
N PRO A 155 0.75 15.51 -6.58
CA PRO A 155 1.55 15.44 -7.79
C PRO A 155 2.65 14.38 -7.67
N GLY A 156 2.85 13.60 -8.73
CA GLY A 156 4.04 12.75 -8.91
C GLY A 156 4.02 11.36 -8.25
N TYR A 157 2.93 10.94 -7.59
CA TYR A 157 2.83 9.62 -6.97
C TYR A 157 2.11 8.61 -7.89
N GLY A 158 2.85 8.09 -8.87
CA GLY A 158 2.44 7.02 -9.79
C GLY A 158 2.44 7.44 -11.27
N VAL A 159 2.39 6.46 -12.18
CA VAL A 159 2.40 6.65 -13.64
C VAL A 159 1.12 6.02 -14.23
N GLY A 160 0.40 6.76 -15.07
CA GLY A 160 -0.84 6.28 -15.72
C GLY A 160 -1.95 5.96 -14.72
N SER A 161 -2.75 4.92 -14.98
CA SER A 161 -3.90 4.49 -14.16
C SER A 161 -3.54 4.08 -12.72
N ALA A 162 -2.25 3.95 -12.38
CA ALA A 162 -1.77 3.65 -11.04
C ALA A 162 -1.50 4.89 -10.17
N ALA A 163 -1.63 6.10 -10.72
CA ALA A 163 -1.42 7.34 -9.99
C ALA A 163 -2.44 7.50 -8.85
N VAL A 164 -1.96 7.85 -7.66
CA VAL A 164 -2.79 8.27 -6.54
C VAL A 164 -3.07 9.76 -6.74
N GLY A 165 -3.91 10.08 -7.71
CA GLY A 165 -3.97 11.45 -8.25
C GLY A 165 -4.57 12.47 -7.29
N GLU A 166 -5.60 12.09 -6.53
CA GLU A 166 -6.45 13.03 -5.82
C GLU A 166 -6.99 12.46 -4.51
N GLY A 167 -6.91 13.26 -3.45
CA GLY A 167 -7.46 12.97 -2.13
C GLY A 167 -8.49 14.00 -1.69
N LEU A 168 -9.42 13.57 -0.85
CA LEU A 168 -10.42 14.38 -0.18
C LEU A 168 -10.15 14.41 1.31
N VAL A 169 -10.42 15.55 1.92
CA VAL A 169 -10.34 15.74 3.36
C VAL A 169 -11.47 16.66 3.83
N LEU A 170 -12.05 16.34 4.98
CA LEU A 170 -13.02 17.19 5.65
C LEU A 170 -12.31 18.41 6.23
N VAL A 171 -12.80 19.60 5.91
CA VAL A 171 -12.21 20.86 6.40
C VAL A 171 -12.21 20.90 7.93
N SER A 172 -13.25 20.36 8.57
CA SER A 172 -13.32 20.25 10.03
C SER A 172 -12.19 19.40 10.63
N GLU A 173 -11.80 18.30 9.97
CA GLU A 173 -10.68 17.45 10.42
C GLU A 173 -9.34 18.13 10.17
N TRP A 174 -9.20 18.84 9.05
CA TRP A 174 -8.01 19.65 8.77
C TRP A 174 -7.81 20.71 9.85
N GLU A 175 -8.84 21.47 10.17
CA GLU A 175 -8.80 22.47 11.25
C GLU A 175 -8.43 21.85 12.60
N ARG A 176 -9.02 20.69 12.93
CA ARG A 176 -8.72 19.97 14.16
C ARG A 176 -7.22 19.63 14.24
N MET A 177 -6.61 19.19 13.14
CA MET A 177 -5.17 18.92 13.07
C MET A 177 -4.33 20.18 13.26
N VAL A 178 -4.70 21.28 12.62
CA VAL A 178 -3.98 22.57 12.76
C VAL A 178 -4.04 23.06 14.21
N LYS A 179 -5.24 23.03 14.81
CA LYS A 179 -5.48 23.44 16.21
C LYS A 179 -4.69 22.58 17.19
N ALA A 180 -4.66 21.26 16.99
CA ALA A 180 -3.95 20.31 17.85
C ALA A 180 -2.41 20.34 17.70
N HIS A 181 -1.87 20.99 16.67
CA HIS A 181 -0.43 20.99 16.42
C HIS A 181 0.31 21.87 17.44
N ALA A 182 1.11 21.25 18.31
CA ALA A 182 1.80 21.93 19.40
C ALA A 182 2.90 22.91 18.94
N GLY A 183 3.49 22.68 17.76
CA GLY A 183 4.59 23.50 17.23
C GLY A 183 4.18 24.75 16.46
N LEU A 184 2.88 25.08 16.39
CA LEU A 184 2.39 26.28 15.72
C LEU A 184 1.84 27.26 16.75
N ASP A 185 2.13 28.54 16.56
CA ASP A 185 1.56 29.60 17.39
C ASP A 185 0.07 29.83 17.06
N GLU A 186 -0.71 30.28 18.04
CA GLU A 186 -2.17 30.39 17.95
C GLU A 186 -2.61 31.41 16.89
N ASP A 187 -1.85 32.48 16.69
CA ASP A 187 -2.16 33.47 15.68
C ASP A 187 -1.90 32.92 14.26
N VAL A 188 -0.85 32.12 14.09
CA VAL A 188 -0.56 31.42 12.82
C VAL A 188 -1.63 30.39 12.51
N LYS A 189 -2.11 29.64 13.51
CA LYS A 189 -3.23 28.69 13.36
C LYS A 189 -4.49 29.40 12.89
N LYS A 190 -4.90 30.48 13.56
CA LYS A 190 -6.10 31.27 13.18
C LYS A 190 -5.97 31.83 11.77
N LYS A 191 -4.82 32.40 11.43
CA LYS A 191 -4.55 32.97 10.11
C LYS A 191 -4.62 31.91 9.02
N TYR A 192 -4.00 30.76 9.22
CA TYR A 192 -4.04 29.64 8.27
C TYR A 192 -5.46 29.10 8.06
N ILE A 193 -6.24 28.94 9.13
CA ILE A 193 -7.64 28.49 9.05
C ILE A 193 -8.51 29.51 8.29
N SER A 194 -8.33 30.80 8.56
CA SER A 194 -9.01 31.86 7.79
C SER A 194 -8.68 31.80 6.30
N LEU A 195 -7.42 31.54 5.94
CA LEU A 195 -7.03 31.34 4.53
C LEU A 195 -7.68 30.10 3.92
N LEU A 196 -7.77 29.01 4.68
CA LEU A 196 -8.39 27.76 4.25
C LEU A 196 -9.88 27.98 3.87
N HIS A 197 -10.62 28.76 4.67
CA HIS A 197 -12.02 29.09 4.41
C HIS A 197 -12.21 30.14 3.32
N ALA A 198 -11.33 31.14 3.24
CA ALA A 198 -11.40 32.18 2.22
C ALA A 198 -11.18 31.63 0.81
N GLN A 199 -10.43 30.54 0.68
CA GLN A 199 -10.06 29.92 -0.59
C GLN A 199 -10.39 28.42 -0.56
N PRO A 200 -11.67 28.02 -0.66
CA PRO A 200 -12.07 26.61 -0.51
C PRO A 200 -11.67 25.75 -1.72
N THR A 201 -11.65 26.32 -2.92
CA THR A 201 -11.35 25.61 -4.18
C THR A 201 -9.88 25.70 -4.59
N THR A 202 -9.14 26.70 -4.12
CA THR A 202 -7.78 26.98 -4.59
C THR A 202 -6.78 26.04 -3.91
N PRO A 203 -5.99 25.23 -4.64
CA PRO A 203 -5.03 24.33 -4.01
C PRO A 203 -3.78 25.06 -3.47
N THR A 204 -3.64 26.35 -3.76
CA THR A 204 -2.41 27.12 -3.52
C THR A 204 -2.64 28.42 -2.75
N VAL A 205 -1.64 28.85 -1.99
CA VAL A 205 -1.55 30.14 -1.27
C VAL A 205 -0.39 30.96 -1.83
N SER A 206 -0.61 32.26 -1.99
CA SER A 206 0.47 33.20 -2.34
C SER A 206 1.36 33.49 -1.14
N ALA A 207 2.69 33.52 -1.32
CA ALA A 207 3.65 33.95 -0.31
C ALA A 207 3.32 35.32 0.29
N ALA A 208 2.65 36.20 -0.46
CA ALA A 208 2.34 37.57 0.00
C ALA A 208 1.34 37.61 1.16
N GLN A 209 0.57 36.53 1.37
CA GLN A 209 -0.47 36.47 2.42
C GLN A 209 0.09 36.07 3.80
N LEU A 210 1.35 35.61 3.85
CA LEU A 210 2.00 35.08 5.06
C LEU A 210 3.39 35.70 5.23
N THR A 211 3.84 35.85 6.47
CA THR A 211 5.22 36.26 6.75
C THR A 211 6.18 35.11 6.45
N LYS A 212 7.47 35.42 6.29
CA LYS A 212 8.49 34.38 6.02
C LYS A 212 8.62 33.38 7.17
N GLU A 213 8.43 33.83 8.40
CA GLU A 213 8.46 32.99 9.61
C GLU A 213 7.24 32.08 9.68
N GLU A 214 6.05 32.62 9.42
CA GLU A 214 4.80 31.85 9.31
C GLU A 214 4.91 30.76 8.23
N LEU A 215 5.43 31.10 7.05
CA LEU A 215 5.64 30.16 5.95
C LEU A 215 6.62 29.05 6.35
N ALA A 216 7.73 29.39 7.00
CA ALA A 216 8.70 28.41 7.46
C ALA A 216 8.10 27.46 8.50
N ALA A 217 7.31 27.97 9.45
CA ALA A 217 6.62 27.18 10.47
C ALA A 217 5.55 26.26 9.86
N LEU A 218 4.75 26.75 8.91
CA LEU A 218 3.72 25.95 8.24
C LEU A 218 4.34 24.88 7.32
N CYS A 219 5.46 25.19 6.67
CA CYS A 219 6.20 24.22 5.87
C CYS A 219 6.86 23.13 6.73
N SER A 220 7.47 23.50 7.86
CA SER A 220 8.09 22.53 8.77
C SER A 220 7.05 21.64 9.46
N ALA A 221 5.87 22.18 9.77
CA ALA A 221 4.73 21.42 10.27
C ALA A 221 4.06 20.56 9.18
N GLY A 222 4.36 20.78 7.90
CA GLY A 222 3.82 20.01 6.77
C GLY A 222 2.43 20.43 6.30
N PHE A 223 1.94 21.60 6.71
CA PHE A 223 0.65 22.16 6.29
C PHE A 223 0.71 22.97 4.98
N LEU A 224 1.92 23.36 4.59
CA LEU A 224 2.24 23.95 3.30
C LEU A 224 3.44 23.23 2.69
N THR A 225 3.43 23.10 1.37
CA THR A 225 4.60 22.67 0.60
C THR A 225 4.94 23.75 -0.42
N GLY A 226 6.23 24.02 -0.58
CA GLY A 226 6.67 24.91 -1.65
C GLY A 226 6.28 24.31 -3.00
N ILE A 227 5.61 25.08 -3.85
CA ILE A 227 5.45 24.68 -5.24
C ILE A 227 6.79 24.96 -5.90
N SER A 228 7.69 23.97 -5.84
CA SER A 228 8.63 23.86 -6.93
C SER A 228 7.77 23.53 -8.13
N LEU A 229 7.73 24.41 -9.14
CA LEU A 229 7.36 23.98 -10.48
C LEU A 229 8.17 22.71 -10.69
N LEU A 230 7.50 21.56 -10.67
CA LEU A 230 8.17 20.28 -10.73
C LEU A 230 8.93 20.30 -12.04
N THR A 231 10.24 20.35 -11.89
CA THR A 231 11.25 20.00 -12.85
C THR A 231 10.67 18.84 -13.64
N GLY A 232 10.32 19.09 -14.90
CA GLY A 232 9.92 18.03 -15.81
C GLY A 232 11.00 16.96 -15.82
N ASN A 233 10.71 15.83 -16.45
CA ASN A 233 11.56 14.64 -16.58
C ASN A 233 13.03 14.87 -17.01
N ALA A 234 13.46 16.11 -17.24
CA ALA A 234 14.84 16.55 -17.46
C ALA A 234 15.85 16.00 -16.42
N GLU A 235 15.54 15.89 -15.11
CA GLU A 235 16.50 15.32 -14.16
C GLU A 235 16.82 13.83 -14.43
N ILE A 236 15.87 13.09 -15.01
CA ILE A 236 16.07 11.69 -15.40
C ILE A 236 16.98 11.59 -16.64
N PHE A 237 16.96 12.62 -17.51
CA PHE A 237 17.82 12.72 -18.69
C PHE A 237 19.20 13.34 -18.39
N SER A 238 19.38 14.00 -17.24
CA SER A 238 20.64 14.63 -16.83
C SER A 238 21.67 13.66 -16.25
N ARG A 239 21.32 12.38 -16.01
CA ARG A 239 22.24 11.35 -15.49
C ARG A 239 22.80 10.50 -16.63
N PRO A 240 24.09 10.63 -16.99
CA PRO A 240 24.71 9.72 -17.93
C PRO A 240 24.64 8.30 -17.36
N GLY A 241 23.92 7.40 -18.02
CA GLY A 241 23.81 5.97 -17.65
C GLY A 241 22.43 5.46 -17.22
N ALA A 242 21.44 6.33 -16.99
CA ALA A 242 20.08 5.90 -16.59
C ALA A 242 19.08 5.72 -17.74
N ALA A 243 19.45 6.12 -18.96
CA ALA A 243 18.56 6.18 -20.13
C ALA A 243 18.32 4.83 -20.85
N SER A 244 18.82 3.70 -20.34
CA SER A 244 18.83 2.44 -21.12
C SER A 244 17.66 1.48 -20.86
N LEU A 245 16.59 1.89 -20.17
CA LEU A 245 15.40 1.05 -19.98
C LEU A 245 14.10 1.83 -20.17
N GLY A 246 13.74 2.09 -21.44
CA GLY A 246 12.35 1.83 -21.88
C GLY A 246 11.34 2.98 -21.99
N SER A 247 11.71 4.21 -22.38
CA SER A 247 10.68 5.25 -22.64
C SER A 247 10.96 6.11 -23.88
N MET A 248 10.63 5.58 -25.06
CA MET A 248 10.65 6.31 -26.35
C MET A 248 9.27 6.42 -27.02
N SER A 249 8.19 5.98 -26.39
CA SER A 249 6.85 5.92 -27.01
C SER A 249 5.97 7.15 -26.78
N SER A 250 6.38 8.13 -25.97
CA SER A 250 5.49 9.26 -25.59
C SER A 250 5.52 10.47 -26.52
N VAL A 251 6.51 10.62 -27.41
CA VAL A 251 6.63 11.84 -28.24
C VAL A 251 5.89 11.70 -29.57
N ALA A 252 5.81 10.49 -30.13
CA ALA A 252 5.12 10.23 -31.41
C ALA A 252 3.60 10.38 -31.32
N ALA A 253 3.03 10.35 -30.12
CA ALA A 253 1.58 10.31 -29.93
C ALA A 253 0.92 11.68 -29.74
N VAL A 254 1.68 12.79 -29.67
CA VAL A 254 1.10 14.14 -29.50
C VAL A 254 0.74 14.78 -30.86
N GLY A 255 1.52 14.49 -31.90
CA GLY A 255 1.28 15.04 -33.25
C GLY A 255 0.09 14.45 -34.01
N SER A 256 -0.58 13.41 -33.50
CA SER A 256 -1.63 12.68 -34.21
C SER A 256 -3.06 12.97 -33.73
N ARG A 257 -3.25 13.86 -32.73
CA ARG A 257 -4.56 14.05 -32.07
C ARG A 257 -5.21 15.41 -32.31
N SER A 258 -4.47 16.40 -32.79
CA SER A 258 -5.00 17.75 -33.06
C SER A 258 -5.24 17.94 -34.56
N VAL A 259 -6.40 18.52 -34.89
CA VAL A 259 -6.76 18.88 -36.26
C VAL A 259 -5.83 20.00 -36.73
N SER A 260 -5.13 19.76 -37.85
CA SER A 260 -4.21 20.73 -38.47
C SER A 260 -4.94 22.04 -38.77
N GLY A 261 -4.49 23.15 -38.18
CA GLY A 261 -5.08 24.49 -38.33
C GLY A 261 -5.86 25.04 -37.13
N SER A 262 -6.00 24.29 -36.03
CA SER A 262 -6.60 24.80 -34.78
C SER A 262 -5.61 25.65 -33.96
N LEU A 263 -6.11 26.64 -33.19
CA LEU A 263 -5.33 27.43 -32.22
C LEU A 263 -4.63 26.56 -31.16
N ASP A 264 -5.16 25.37 -30.86
CA ASP A 264 -4.50 24.39 -29.98
C ASP A 264 -3.25 23.76 -30.61
N ALA A 265 -3.11 23.81 -31.95
CA ALA A 265 -1.91 23.33 -32.64
C ALA A 265 -0.73 24.30 -32.54
N VAL A 266 -0.95 25.54 -32.04
CA VAL A 266 0.09 26.58 -31.91
C VAL A 266 0.36 26.97 -30.45
N GLY A 267 -0.28 26.30 -29.48
CA GLY A 267 -0.01 26.49 -28.04
C GLY A 267 -0.81 27.63 -27.41
N GLY A 268 -2.10 27.40 -27.17
CA GLY A 268 -2.95 28.28 -26.36
C GLY A 268 -2.56 28.32 -24.88
N ALA A 269 -3.17 29.21 -24.09
CA ALA A 269 -2.79 29.52 -22.71
C ALA A 269 -2.78 28.33 -21.73
N ASP A 270 -3.52 27.26 -22.03
CA ASP A 270 -3.53 26.01 -21.25
C ASP A 270 -2.60 24.91 -21.80
N ALA A 271 -1.97 25.13 -22.96
CA ALA A 271 -1.07 24.16 -23.58
C ALA A 271 0.18 23.87 -22.72
N PHE A 272 0.58 24.80 -21.86
CA PHE A 272 1.75 24.64 -20.98
C PHE A 272 1.53 23.68 -19.82
N THR A 273 0.29 23.36 -19.48
CA THR A 273 -0.03 22.37 -18.42
C THR A 273 -0.24 20.97 -18.97
N THR A 274 -0.64 20.85 -20.23
CA THR A 274 -0.92 19.58 -20.92
C THR A 274 0.22 19.10 -21.82
N SER A 275 1.15 19.97 -22.24
CA SER A 275 2.35 19.60 -22.99
C SER A 275 3.61 19.88 -22.17
N GLY A 276 4.22 18.81 -21.66
CA GLY A 276 5.47 18.85 -20.88
C GLY A 276 6.70 19.21 -21.71
N ALA A 277 6.70 20.37 -22.37
CA ALA A 277 7.80 20.85 -23.19
C ALA A 277 7.98 22.37 -23.03
N SER A 278 8.99 22.76 -22.25
CA SER A 278 9.59 24.09 -22.35
C SER A 278 11.06 24.02 -21.94
N GLY A 279 11.92 23.87 -22.95
CA GLY A 279 13.36 23.97 -22.83
C GLY A 279 13.80 25.43 -22.94
N GLY A 280 14.30 25.98 -21.85
CA GLY A 280 15.02 27.25 -21.79
C GLY A 280 16.05 27.14 -20.68
N GLY A 281 17.25 26.68 -21.01
CA GLY A 281 18.30 26.39 -20.04
C GLY A 281 18.91 27.66 -19.46
N GLN A 282 18.87 27.78 -18.13
CA GLN A 282 19.86 28.55 -17.39
C GLN A 282 20.53 27.66 -16.34
N LEU A 283 21.86 27.66 -16.39
CA LEU A 283 22.76 26.95 -15.49
C LEU A 283 22.64 27.53 -14.07
N TYR A 284 22.27 26.70 -13.11
CA TYR A 284 22.14 27.11 -11.71
C TYR A 284 23.51 27.06 -11.02
N ASN A 285 24.07 28.24 -10.77
CA ASN A 285 25.10 28.43 -9.76
C ASN A 285 24.40 28.43 -8.38
N ALA A 286 24.97 27.72 -7.40
CA ALA A 286 24.34 27.36 -6.11
C ALA A 286 24.15 28.51 -5.10
N SER A 287 23.89 29.74 -5.57
CA SER A 287 23.80 30.90 -4.70
C SER A 287 23.02 32.06 -5.33
N GLN A 288 21.75 31.91 -5.75
CA GLN A 288 20.88 33.09 -5.91
C GLN A 288 19.37 32.81 -5.97
N LYS A 289 18.66 33.56 -5.09
CA LYS A 289 17.28 34.06 -5.19
C LYS A 289 16.15 33.04 -5.37
N ARG A 290 15.58 32.62 -4.22
CA ARG A 290 14.17 32.27 -4.11
C ARG A 290 13.33 33.41 -4.71
N PRO A 291 12.38 33.16 -5.63
CA PRO A 291 11.53 34.22 -6.15
C PRO A 291 10.73 34.80 -4.98
N SER A 292 10.74 36.12 -4.84
CA SER A 292 10.08 36.86 -3.74
C SER A 292 8.53 36.87 -3.85
N GLY A 293 7.95 35.91 -4.55
CA GLY A 293 6.51 35.76 -4.81
C GLY A 293 6.13 34.31 -5.09
N GLY A 294 6.69 33.36 -4.34
CA GLY A 294 6.44 31.93 -4.52
C GLY A 294 4.99 31.53 -4.17
N MET A 295 4.40 30.63 -4.94
CA MET A 295 3.15 29.97 -4.56
C MET A 295 3.46 28.73 -3.72
N TYR A 296 2.62 28.48 -2.72
CA TYR A 296 2.69 27.31 -1.84
C TYR A 296 1.44 26.47 -2.03
N SER A 297 1.53 25.14 -1.96
CA SER A 297 0.36 24.27 -2.00
C SER A 297 -0.08 23.95 -0.58
N PHE A 298 -1.39 23.89 -0.36
CA PHE A 298 -1.94 23.29 0.85
C PHE A 298 -1.58 21.80 0.88
N ALA A 299 -1.08 21.35 2.03
CA ALA A 299 -0.69 19.97 2.25
C ALA A 299 -1.10 19.53 3.66
N LEU A 300 -1.13 18.22 3.88
CA LEU A 300 -1.31 17.65 5.20
C LEU A 300 0.02 17.01 5.67
N PRO A 301 0.29 17.02 6.99
CA PRO A 301 1.41 16.27 7.55
C PRO A 301 1.30 14.79 7.19
N ASN A 302 2.44 14.12 7.01
CA ASN A 302 2.52 12.67 6.78
C ASN A 302 1.79 12.12 5.54
N MET A 303 1.57 12.97 4.51
CA MET A 303 1.04 12.50 3.23
C MET A 303 1.95 11.47 2.54
N GLY A 304 3.28 11.64 2.60
CA GLY A 304 4.23 10.69 1.97
C GLY A 304 4.06 9.23 2.45
N PRO A 305 4.10 8.96 3.77
CA PRO A 305 3.82 7.64 4.32
C PRO A 305 2.46 7.05 3.92
N TYR A 306 1.40 7.87 3.90
CA TYR A 306 0.07 7.44 3.44
C TYR A 306 0.08 6.97 1.98
N LEU A 307 0.70 7.75 1.09
CA LEU A 307 0.79 7.45 -0.33
C LEU A 307 1.67 6.22 -0.60
N GLY A 308 2.76 6.08 0.16
CA GLY A 308 3.63 4.91 0.12
C GLY A 308 2.89 3.63 0.55
N LEU A 309 2.09 3.71 1.62
CA LEU A 309 1.24 2.60 2.07
C LEU A 309 0.25 2.20 0.99
N LEU A 310 -0.47 3.17 0.42
CA LEU A 310 -1.50 2.94 -0.59
C LEU A 310 -0.91 2.34 -1.88
N THR A 311 0.19 2.90 -2.39
CA THR A 311 0.89 2.39 -3.58
C THR A 311 1.45 0.98 -3.35
N SER A 312 2.08 0.73 -2.21
CA SER A 312 2.62 -0.58 -1.88
C SER A 312 1.52 -1.64 -1.65
N ALA A 313 0.37 -1.23 -1.14
CA ALA A 313 -0.78 -2.10 -0.96
C ALA A 313 -1.41 -2.49 -2.32
N ARG A 314 -1.66 -1.52 -3.21
CA ARG A 314 -2.16 -1.76 -4.57
C ARG A 314 -1.27 -2.73 -5.35
N THR A 315 0.03 -2.44 -5.39
CA THR A 315 1.02 -3.29 -6.08
C THR A 315 1.09 -4.70 -5.49
N HIS A 316 0.92 -4.84 -4.17
CA HIS A 316 0.86 -6.13 -3.54
C HIS A 316 -0.38 -6.93 -3.93
N LEU A 317 -1.57 -6.29 -3.95
CA LEU A 317 -2.80 -6.96 -4.35
C LEU A 317 -2.72 -7.45 -5.81
N LEU A 318 -2.25 -6.60 -6.73
CA LEU A 318 -2.02 -6.98 -8.12
C LEU A 318 -0.99 -8.10 -8.26
N SER A 319 0.06 -8.11 -7.43
CA SER A 319 1.00 -9.22 -7.38
C SER A 319 0.37 -10.53 -6.88
N LEU A 320 -0.64 -10.48 -6.01
CA LEU A 320 -1.34 -11.69 -5.57
C LEU A 320 -2.18 -12.26 -6.71
N LEU A 321 -2.92 -11.41 -7.43
CA LEU A 321 -3.70 -11.81 -8.61
C LEU A 321 -2.81 -12.46 -9.68
N SER A 322 -1.69 -11.82 -10.05
CA SER A 322 -0.78 -12.34 -11.07
C SER A 322 -0.09 -13.65 -10.69
N LYS A 323 0.05 -13.95 -9.40
CA LYS A 323 0.58 -15.21 -8.89
C LYS A 323 -0.47 -16.30 -8.71
N THR A 324 -1.76 -15.93 -8.70
CA THR A 324 -2.84 -16.88 -8.42
C THR A 324 -3.27 -17.61 -9.67
N SER A 325 -3.41 -16.90 -10.79
CA SER A 325 -3.79 -17.50 -12.06
C SER A 325 -3.11 -16.79 -13.22
N ARG A 326 -2.99 -17.48 -14.36
CA ARG A 326 -2.51 -16.90 -15.61
C ARG A 326 -3.41 -15.77 -16.11
N PHE A 327 -4.70 -15.85 -15.81
CA PHE A 327 -5.71 -14.85 -16.20
C PHE A 327 -5.72 -13.62 -15.28
N ARG A 328 -4.94 -13.61 -14.19
CA ARG A 328 -4.95 -12.56 -13.15
C ARG A 328 -6.32 -12.40 -12.51
N GLU A 329 -7.01 -13.52 -12.34
CA GLU A 329 -8.32 -13.64 -11.72
C GLU A 329 -8.25 -14.57 -10.50
N ALA A 330 -9.02 -14.28 -9.46
CA ALA A 330 -9.15 -15.17 -8.30
C ALA A 330 -10.47 -14.93 -7.55
N PRO A 331 -11.01 -15.95 -6.85
CA PRO A 331 -12.11 -15.74 -5.91
C PRO A 331 -11.71 -14.76 -4.80
N MET A 332 -12.60 -13.84 -4.43
CA MET A 332 -12.36 -12.83 -3.41
C MET A 332 -11.92 -13.44 -2.06
N ALA A 333 -12.54 -14.54 -1.65
CA ALA A 333 -12.20 -15.25 -0.42
C ALA A 333 -10.75 -15.75 -0.40
N LEU A 334 -10.28 -16.30 -1.53
CA LEU A 334 -8.91 -16.78 -1.68
C LEU A 334 -7.90 -15.62 -1.63
N LEU A 335 -8.21 -14.49 -2.26
CA LEU A 335 -7.36 -13.30 -2.20
C LEU A 335 -7.27 -12.74 -0.79
N LYS A 336 -8.39 -12.69 -0.07
CA LYS A 336 -8.43 -12.26 1.33
C LYS A 336 -7.55 -13.14 2.20
N GLU A 337 -7.63 -14.46 2.07
CA GLU A 337 -6.78 -15.41 2.79
C GLU A 337 -5.28 -15.17 2.49
N ARG A 338 -4.93 -14.97 1.21
CA ARG A 338 -3.55 -14.68 0.78
C ARG A 338 -3.05 -13.33 1.28
N TRP A 339 -3.93 -12.32 1.33
CA TRP A 339 -3.62 -10.99 1.88
C TRP A 339 -3.33 -11.05 3.38
N ASP A 340 -4.17 -11.77 4.12
CA ASP A 340 -4.00 -11.98 5.56
C ASP A 340 -2.78 -12.86 5.89
N GLY A 341 -2.27 -13.59 4.90
CA GLY A 341 -0.99 -14.29 4.95
C GLY A 341 -1.09 -15.76 5.34
N GLY A 342 -2.22 -16.42 5.03
CA GLY A 342 -2.42 -17.84 5.32
C GLY A 342 -2.30 -18.13 6.82
N ILE A 343 -3.04 -17.36 7.62
CA ILE A 343 -3.02 -17.47 9.08
C ILE A 343 -3.50 -18.88 9.46
N ALA A 344 -2.77 -19.54 10.36
CA ALA A 344 -3.16 -20.82 10.91
C ALA A 344 -4.56 -20.73 11.53
N GLY A 345 -5.51 -21.52 11.04
CA GLY A 345 -6.87 -21.60 11.59
C GLY A 345 -6.87 -21.89 13.09
N THR A 346 -7.91 -21.46 13.80
CA THR A 346 -8.06 -21.66 15.25
C THR A 346 -8.58 -23.04 15.65
N ASP A 347 -8.83 -23.91 14.67
CA ASP A 347 -9.41 -25.24 14.86
C ASP A 347 -8.60 -26.12 15.83
N SER A 348 -9.28 -27.02 16.52
CA SER A 348 -8.64 -27.99 17.42
C SER A 348 -7.57 -28.84 16.70
N GLY A 349 -7.80 -29.14 15.42
CA GLY A 349 -6.87 -29.86 14.56
C GLY A 349 -5.59 -29.09 14.22
N THR A 350 -5.69 -27.79 13.94
CA THR A 350 -4.54 -26.90 13.70
C THR A 350 -3.77 -26.62 14.99
N GLN A 351 -4.46 -26.47 16.12
CA GLN A 351 -3.81 -26.36 17.43
C GLN A 351 -3.04 -27.64 17.80
N ALA A 352 -3.61 -28.83 17.56
CA ALA A 352 -2.93 -30.10 17.80
C ALA A 352 -1.71 -30.29 16.89
N ARG A 353 -1.78 -29.88 15.62
CA ARG A 353 -0.62 -29.87 14.70
C ARG A 353 0.47 -28.90 15.18
N ARG A 354 0.08 -27.73 15.68
CA ARG A 354 1.02 -26.73 16.22
C ARG A 354 1.72 -27.25 17.48
N ALA A 355 0.99 -27.91 18.38
CA ALA A 355 1.56 -28.54 19.58
C ALA A 355 2.55 -29.67 19.24
N ARG A 356 2.38 -30.31 18.08
CA ARG A 356 3.31 -31.33 17.54
C ARG A 356 4.53 -30.75 16.82
N GLY A 357 4.61 -29.42 16.65
CA GLY A 357 5.69 -28.75 15.93
C GLY A 357 5.54 -28.79 14.40
N ASP A 358 4.39 -29.22 13.87
CA ASP A 358 4.12 -29.20 12.44
C ASP A 358 3.91 -27.74 11.95
N PHE A 359 4.26 -27.45 10.69
CA PHE A 359 3.97 -26.15 10.11
C PHE A 359 2.47 -25.98 9.88
N VAL A 360 1.82 -25.11 10.64
CA VAL A 360 0.37 -24.87 10.60
C VAL A 360 0.00 -23.56 9.89
N GLY A 361 1.01 -22.71 9.60
CA GLY A 361 0.83 -21.39 9.01
C GLY A 361 1.60 -20.31 9.77
N VAL A 362 1.53 -19.08 9.27
CA VAL A 362 2.22 -17.93 9.87
C VAL A 362 1.39 -17.40 11.04
N LEU A 363 2.06 -17.02 12.13
CA LEU A 363 1.39 -16.37 13.25
C LEU A 363 0.77 -15.03 12.80
N PRO A 364 -0.44 -14.66 13.24
CA PRO A 364 -1.15 -13.48 12.77
C PRO A 364 -0.29 -12.20 12.78
N GLY A 365 0.46 -11.95 13.86
CA GLY A 365 1.29 -10.75 14.01
C GLY A 365 2.58 -10.74 13.20
N ARG A 366 2.95 -11.87 12.56
CA ARG A 366 4.16 -12.01 11.73
C ARG A 366 3.88 -11.96 10.24
N THR A 367 2.62 -11.80 9.83
CA THR A 367 2.24 -11.76 8.41
C THR A 367 2.68 -10.46 7.76
N LYS A 368 2.75 -10.44 6.42
CA LYS A 368 3.12 -9.24 5.66
C LYS A 368 2.14 -8.10 5.87
N LYS A 369 0.85 -8.41 6.09
CA LYS A 369 -0.20 -7.45 6.50
C LYS A 369 0.25 -6.60 7.70
N TRP A 370 0.81 -7.22 8.74
CA TRP A 370 1.24 -6.50 9.94
C TRP A 370 2.65 -5.94 9.85
N LYS A 371 3.57 -6.64 9.17
CA LYS A 371 4.98 -6.21 9.04
C LYS A 371 5.16 -5.05 8.06
N THR A 372 4.43 -5.03 6.96
CA THR A 372 4.61 -4.02 5.89
C THR A 372 3.43 -3.06 5.84
N PHE A 373 2.20 -3.58 5.95
CA PHE A 373 0.99 -2.78 5.75
C PHE A 373 0.33 -2.35 7.06
N HIS A 374 1.00 -2.51 8.21
CA HIS A 374 0.54 -1.98 9.50
C HIS A 374 -0.91 -2.43 9.85
N GLY A 375 -1.34 -3.59 9.34
CA GLY A 375 -2.66 -4.16 9.55
C GLY A 375 -3.77 -3.58 8.66
N VAL A 376 -3.45 -2.96 7.52
CA VAL A 376 -4.47 -2.53 6.54
C VAL A 376 -5.40 -3.69 6.15
N SER A 377 -6.70 -3.44 6.13
CA SER A 377 -7.73 -4.43 5.79
C SER A 377 -7.70 -4.77 4.29
N PHE A 378 -8.12 -5.99 3.95
CA PHE A 378 -8.17 -6.43 2.55
C PHE A 378 -9.23 -5.66 1.78
N GLU A 379 -10.40 -5.48 2.39
CA GLU A 379 -11.56 -4.81 1.83
C GLU A 379 -11.22 -3.38 1.42
N TRP A 380 -10.51 -2.63 2.28
CA TRP A 380 -10.08 -1.27 1.99
C TRP A 380 -9.16 -1.19 0.76
N VAL A 381 -8.17 -2.10 0.64
CA VAL A 381 -7.27 -2.11 -0.54
C VAL A 381 -8.01 -2.56 -1.79
N LEU A 382 -8.96 -3.47 -1.67
CA LEU A 382 -9.79 -3.92 -2.79
C LEU A 382 -10.66 -2.77 -3.30
N GLU A 383 -11.34 -2.05 -2.42
CA GLU A 383 -12.12 -0.84 -2.74
C GLU A 383 -11.25 0.17 -3.49
N GLU A 384 -10.03 0.41 -3.02
CA GLU A 384 -9.11 1.33 -3.69
C GLU A 384 -8.76 0.89 -5.12
N CYS A 385 -8.45 -0.40 -5.31
CA CYS A 385 -8.10 -0.94 -6.62
C CYS A 385 -9.30 -0.96 -7.57
N VAL A 386 -10.51 -1.21 -7.07
CA VAL A 386 -11.74 -1.16 -7.85
C VAL A 386 -12.06 0.27 -8.28
N GLY A 387 -12.03 1.21 -7.34
CA GLY A 387 -12.33 2.62 -7.62
C GLY A 387 -11.28 3.33 -8.48
N SER A 388 -10.04 2.84 -8.49
CA SER A 388 -9.00 3.29 -9.42
C SER A 388 -9.01 2.56 -10.76
N GLY A 389 -9.90 1.57 -10.92
CA GLY A 389 -10.02 0.79 -12.16
C GLY A 389 -8.83 -0.13 -12.43
N LEU A 390 -8.04 -0.49 -11.41
CA LEU A 390 -6.94 -1.48 -11.49
C LEU A 390 -7.46 -2.92 -11.41
N VAL A 391 -8.66 -3.09 -10.86
CA VAL A 391 -9.30 -4.37 -10.62
C VAL A 391 -10.79 -4.23 -10.89
N GLU A 392 -11.38 -5.28 -11.46
CA GLU A 392 -12.81 -5.44 -11.65
C GLU A 392 -13.34 -6.57 -10.79
N LEU A 393 -14.58 -6.43 -10.31
CA LEU A 393 -15.30 -7.45 -9.58
C LEU A 393 -16.40 -8.02 -10.46
N PHE A 394 -16.56 -9.34 -10.42
CA PHE A 394 -17.58 -10.03 -11.20
C PHE A 394 -18.20 -11.17 -10.39
N GLN A 395 -19.44 -11.53 -10.71
CA GLN A 395 -20.12 -12.65 -10.07
C GLN A 395 -19.74 -13.95 -10.75
N THR A 396 -19.40 -14.96 -9.95
CA THR A 396 -19.21 -16.34 -10.42
C THR A 396 -20.42 -17.20 -10.06
N ARG A 397 -20.62 -18.29 -10.81
CA ARG A 397 -21.72 -19.23 -10.57
C ARG A 397 -21.56 -20.03 -9.27
N SER A 398 -20.33 -20.34 -8.87
CA SER A 398 -20.05 -21.38 -7.86
C SER A 398 -19.25 -20.90 -6.65
N VAL A 399 -18.40 -19.88 -6.80
CA VAL A 399 -17.42 -19.48 -5.77
C VAL A 399 -17.63 -18.06 -5.23
N GLY A 400 -18.76 -17.43 -5.58
CA GLY A 400 -19.11 -16.08 -5.14
C GLY A 400 -18.49 -14.99 -6.01
N VAL A 401 -18.00 -13.92 -5.40
CA VAL A 401 -17.41 -12.78 -6.13
C VAL A 401 -15.98 -13.12 -6.59
N GLY A 402 -15.74 -13.02 -7.89
CA GLY A 402 -14.45 -13.07 -8.54
C GLY A 402 -13.83 -11.68 -8.65
N VAL A 403 -12.50 -11.64 -8.69
CA VAL A 403 -11.69 -10.42 -8.76
C VAL A 403 -10.69 -10.59 -9.90
N ARG A 404 -10.66 -9.64 -10.84
CA ARG A 404 -9.82 -9.65 -12.05
C ARG A 404 -8.97 -8.38 -12.13
N ALA A 405 -7.68 -8.49 -12.46
CA ALA A 405 -6.88 -7.31 -12.81
C ALA A 405 -7.22 -6.81 -14.23
N THR A 406 -7.28 -5.49 -14.41
CA THR A 406 -7.61 -4.83 -15.69
C THR A 406 -6.40 -4.50 -16.55
#